data_AF-A0A953QAV6-F1
#
_entry.id   AF-A0A953QAV6-F1
#
_cell.length_a   1.000
_cell.length_b   1.000
_cell.length_c   1.000
_cell.angle_alpha   90.00
_cell.angle_beta   90.00
_cell.angle_gamma   90.00
#
_symmetry.space_group_name_H-M   'P 1'
#
loop_
_entity.id
_entity.type
_entity.pdbx_description
1 polymer ?
#
loop_
_entity_poly.entity_id
_entity_poly.type
_entity_poly.pdbx_seq_one_letter_code
_entity_poly.pdbx_strand_id
1 'polypeptide(L)'
;MPFKFFFKVVVISLSLLSSAHATSSPEDELVATVKIVLRKSFNTDWEGLEQLPKIKWAPLPPTMLQNCLPDGGCFTRQGTATIGGRNLMVIATGARTIVSNLYFRNMTAPFGEAAVVAALKQAGFSTDLARCPVKNGIGGTNWYRLKSTSTNPGYLSIQSSCNGRPCEGFTLTQGEDLPRLQPNQLRLYSEQCSGTVSDRKPVSTVMPHEQLAQMLVALLPPATGPALYDWKTLPNLASSAQWFGAPKKGDLSYKGDPNPWMLTGTVTFSGRQVSLLASGSPTQVKTIYFDESGQHPSGEDVLGRLRTQGQDVRLARCGPVYTESTNNWYSVTSVKSRPVMLRQSLHYDGKQVSDSYELRLDATLPKRDPRDRDPGVGGCKE
;
A
#
# COMPACT_ATOMS: atom_id res chain seq x y z
N MET A 1 -16.24 -19.65 -97.54
CA MET A 1 -16.68 -19.32 -96.17
C MET A 1 -16.39 -20.50 -95.27
N PRO A 2 -15.48 -20.33 -94.29
CA PRO A 2 -15.74 -20.94 -92.98
C PRO A 2 -15.40 -20.00 -91.81
N PHE A 3 -16.17 -20.20 -90.73
CA PHE A 3 -16.09 -19.57 -89.42
C PHE A 3 -14.74 -19.78 -88.74
N LYS A 4 -14.17 -18.73 -88.13
CA LYS A 4 -13.10 -18.83 -87.13
C LYS A 4 -13.68 -18.71 -85.72
N PHE A 5 -13.60 -19.79 -84.96
CA PHE A 5 -13.89 -19.86 -83.53
C PHE A 5 -12.83 -19.10 -82.73
N PHE A 6 -13.26 -18.20 -81.84
CA PHE A 6 -12.43 -17.62 -80.78
C PHE A 6 -12.60 -18.46 -79.50
N PHE A 7 -11.52 -19.12 -79.05
CA PHE A 7 -11.43 -19.66 -77.68
C PHE A 7 -10.86 -18.56 -76.77
N LYS A 8 -11.65 -18.10 -75.78
CA LYS A 8 -11.15 -17.31 -74.65
C LYS A 8 -10.65 -18.29 -73.58
N VAL A 9 -9.34 -18.27 -73.32
CA VAL A 9 -8.74 -18.90 -72.13
C VAL A 9 -8.93 -17.93 -70.96
N VAL A 10 -9.72 -18.33 -69.98
CA VAL A 10 -9.83 -17.64 -68.69
C VAL A 10 -8.70 -18.14 -67.80
N VAL A 11 -7.71 -17.29 -67.53
CA VAL A 11 -6.68 -17.56 -66.52
C VAL A 11 -7.26 -17.15 -65.17
N ILE A 12 -7.70 -18.13 -64.39
CA ILE A 12 -8.04 -17.94 -62.97
C ILE A 12 -6.71 -17.95 -62.21
N SER A 13 -6.20 -16.77 -61.86
CA SER A 13 -5.12 -16.64 -60.88
C SER A 13 -5.66 -17.06 -59.51
N LEU A 14 -5.33 -18.29 -59.12
CA LEU A 14 -5.48 -18.78 -57.76
C LEU A 14 -4.41 -18.08 -56.90
N SER A 15 -4.73 -16.87 -56.42
CA SER A 15 -3.97 -16.23 -55.34
C SER A 15 -4.16 -17.05 -54.07
N LEU A 16 -3.21 -17.95 -53.81
CA LEU A 16 -2.98 -18.60 -52.53
C LEU A 16 -2.75 -17.52 -51.47
N LEU A 17 -3.85 -17.08 -50.84
CA LEU A 17 -3.85 -16.44 -49.54
C LEU A 17 -3.38 -17.50 -48.53
N SER A 18 -2.07 -17.70 -48.45
CA SER A 18 -1.46 -18.27 -47.26
C SER A 18 -1.70 -17.28 -46.14
N SER A 19 -2.80 -17.48 -45.40
CA SER A 19 -3.00 -16.90 -44.08
C SER A 19 -1.86 -17.39 -43.20
N ALA A 20 -0.74 -16.67 -43.23
CA ALA A 20 0.27 -16.73 -42.20
C ALA A 20 -0.48 -16.45 -40.90
N HIS A 21 -0.80 -17.52 -40.17
CA HIS A 21 -1.23 -17.41 -38.79
C HIS A 21 -0.01 -16.82 -38.08
N ALA A 22 0.00 -15.50 -37.94
CA ALA A 22 0.99 -14.81 -37.14
C ALA A 22 0.96 -15.51 -35.78
N THR A 23 2.01 -16.26 -35.49
CA THR A 23 2.22 -16.83 -34.17
C THR A 23 2.19 -15.64 -33.22
N SER A 24 1.22 -15.65 -32.29
CA SER A 24 1.08 -14.58 -31.30
C SER A 24 2.43 -14.35 -30.64
N SER A 25 2.87 -13.09 -30.57
CA SER A 25 4.14 -12.79 -29.92
C SER A 25 4.09 -13.26 -28.46
N PRO A 26 5.23 -13.60 -27.84
CA PRO A 26 5.25 -13.96 -26.42
C PRO A 26 4.53 -12.94 -25.53
N GLU A 27 4.66 -11.66 -25.85
CA GLU A 27 4.03 -10.55 -25.16
C GLU A 27 2.49 -10.58 -25.29
N ASP A 28 1.96 -10.98 -26.45
CA ASP A 28 0.52 -11.15 -26.66
C ASP A 28 -0.06 -12.24 -25.75
N GLU A 29 0.68 -13.32 -25.52
CA GLU A 29 0.25 -14.39 -24.61
C GLU A 29 0.19 -13.92 -23.16
N LEU A 30 1.18 -13.14 -22.69
CA LEU A 30 1.15 -12.54 -21.36
C LEU A 30 -0.04 -11.58 -21.22
N VAL A 31 -0.27 -10.75 -22.23
CA VAL A 31 -1.38 -9.80 -22.25
C VAL A 31 -2.74 -10.49 -22.33
N ALA A 32 -2.84 -11.64 -22.98
CA ALA A 32 -4.06 -12.46 -22.96
C ALA A 32 -4.41 -12.90 -21.53
N THR A 33 -3.41 -13.33 -20.74
CA THR A 33 -3.60 -13.65 -19.31
C THR A 33 -4.05 -12.42 -18.52
N VAL A 34 -3.40 -11.26 -18.70
CA VAL A 34 -3.80 -9.99 -18.06
C VAL A 34 -5.26 -9.66 -18.39
N LYS A 35 -5.65 -9.80 -19.66
CA LYS A 35 -7.01 -9.54 -20.12
C LYS A 35 -8.03 -10.44 -19.47
N ILE A 36 -7.74 -11.74 -19.30
CA ILE A 36 -8.63 -12.70 -18.64
C ILE A 36 -8.86 -12.30 -17.18
N VAL A 37 -7.79 -12.05 -16.43
CA VAL A 37 -7.86 -11.67 -15.00
C VAL A 37 -8.65 -10.40 -14.78
N LEU A 38 -8.56 -9.44 -15.70
CA LEU A 38 -9.31 -8.18 -15.62
C LEU A 38 -10.72 -8.27 -16.20
N ARG A 39 -11.19 -9.39 -16.76
CA ARG A 39 -12.57 -9.48 -17.27
C ARG A 39 -13.58 -9.20 -16.16
N LYS A 40 -14.68 -8.52 -16.50
CA LYS A 40 -15.78 -8.25 -15.56
C LYS A 40 -16.39 -9.51 -14.96
N SER A 41 -16.32 -10.63 -15.70
CA SER A 41 -16.84 -11.93 -15.30
C SER A 41 -15.79 -12.84 -14.64
N PHE A 42 -14.56 -12.38 -14.43
CA PHE A 42 -13.52 -13.21 -13.81
C PHE A 42 -13.86 -13.47 -12.35
N ASN A 43 -13.87 -14.74 -11.95
CA ASN A 43 -14.02 -15.10 -10.55
C ASN A 43 -12.70 -14.83 -9.82
N THR A 44 -12.74 -13.97 -8.81
CA THR A 44 -11.54 -13.55 -8.06
C THR A 44 -11.23 -14.46 -6.88
N ASP A 45 -11.97 -15.54 -6.66
CA ASP A 45 -11.60 -16.54 -5.67
C ASP A 45 -10.40 -17.41 -6.12
N TRP A 46 -9.99 -18.32 -5.23
CA TRP A 46 -8.84 -19.19 -5.47
C TRP A 46 -9.09 -20.26 -6.54
N GLU A 47 -10.35 -20.62 -6.81
CA GLU A 47 -10.75 -21.57 -7.86
C GLU A 47 -10.80 -20.88 -9.24
N GLY A 48 -11.12 -19.59 -9.27
CA GLY A 48 -11.12 -18.76 -10.47
C GLY A 48 -9.76 -18.72 -11.17
N LEU A 49 -8.66 -18.92 -10.42
CA LEU A 49 -7.32 -19.07 -10.96
C LEU A 49 -7.17 -20.25 -11.93
N GLU A 50 -7.95 -21.31 -11.77
CA GLU A 50 -7.93 -22.48 -12.67
C GLU A 50 -8.39 -22.14 -14.09
N GLN A 51 -9.10 -21.02 -14.26
CA GLN A 51 -9.54 -20.54 -15.58
C GLN A 51 -8.41 -19.87 -16.37
N LEU A 52 -7.25 -19.62 -15.74
CA LEU A 52 -6.10 -19.00 -16.40
C LEU A 52 -5.36 -20.06 -17.23
N PRO A 53 -5.40 -19.96 -18.58
CA PRO A 53 -4.80 -20.97 -19.43
C PRO A 53 -3.28 -20.98 -19.27
N LYS A 54 -2.67 -22.14 -19.49
CA LYS A 54 -1.22 -22.36 -19.48
C LYS A 54 -0.55 -22.12 -18.12
N ILE A 55 -1.31 -21.94 -17.03
CA ILE A 55 -0.78 -21.89 -15.67
C ILE A 55 -1.13 -23.19 -14.96
N LYS A 56 -0.11 -23.89 -14.47
CA LYS A 56 -0.27 -25.05 -13.59
C LYS A 56 -0.13 -24.57 -12.14
N TRP A 57 -1.22 -24.61 -11.39
CA TRP A 57 -1.24 -24.18 -9.99
C TRP A 57 -0.91 -25.33 -9.02
N ALA A 58 -0.31 -24.99 -7.88
CA ALA A 58 -0.23 -25.89 -6.72
C ALA A 58 -1.64 -26.20 -6.21
N PRO A 59 -1.92 -27.39 -5.64
CA PRO A 59 -3.26 -27.76 -5.18
C PRO A 59 -3.85 -26.78 -4.15
N LEU A 60 -5.18 -26.69 -4.08
CA LEU A 60 -5.89 -26.01 -3.00
C LEU A 60 -5.83 -26.83 -1.70
N PRO A 61 -5.96 -26.19 -0.52
CA PRO A 61 -6.17 -24.75 -0.28
C PRO A 61 -4.89 -23.90 -0.44
N PRO A 62 -5.00 -22.57 -0.59
CA PRO A 62 -3.83 -21.69 -0.58
C PRO A 62 -3.10 -21.76 0.77
N THR A 63 -1.79 -21.49 0.74
CA THR A 63 -0.95 -21.49 1.94
C THR A 63 -1.08 -20.15 2.68
N MET A 64 -1.38 -20.19 3.97
CA MET A 64 -1.33 -18.99 4.81
C MET A 64 0.14 -18.59 5.07
N LEU A 65 0.45 -17.33 4.85
CA LEU A 65 1.75 -16.76 5.16
C LEU A 65 1.88 -16.49 6.66
N GLN A 66 3.09 -16.66 7.20
CA GLN A 66 3.37 -16.32 8.59
C GLN A 66 3.18 -14.81 8.85
N ASN A 67 3.60 -13.99 7.89
CA ASN A 67 3.39 -12.55 7.87
C ASN A 67 2.74 -12.18 6.55
N CYS A 68 1.72 -11.35 6.60
CA CYS A 68 1.10 -10.86 5.37
C CYS A 68 2.04 -9.95 4.60
N LEU A 69 1.86 -9.97 3.29
CA LEU A 69 2.62 -9.15 2.37
C LEU A 69 2.19 -7.67 2.48
N PRO A 70 3.05 -6.74 2.03
CA PRO A 70 2.77 -5.31 2.03
C PRO A 70 1.62 -4.87 1.11
N ASP A 71 1.09 -5.79 0.31
CA ASP A 71 -0.12 -5.61 -0.50
C ASP A 71 -1.38 -6.06 0.26
N GLY A 72 -1.24 -6.54 1.51
CA GLY A 72 -2.31 -7.11 2.34
C GLY A 72 -2.59 -8.59 2.11
N GLY A 73 -1.86 -9.24 1.19
CA GLY A 73 -2.01 -10.65 0.89
C GLY A 73 -1.47 -11.53 2.01
N CYS A 74 -2.33 -12.34 2.61
CA CYS A 74 -1.98 -13.25 3.71
C CYS A 74 -2.00 -14.71 3.31
N PHE A 75 -2.52 -14.99 2.13
CA PHE A 75 -2.59 -16.31 1.55
C PHE A 75 -1.88 -16.25 0.21
N THR A 76 -1.17 -17.32 -0.12
CA THR A 76 -0.42 -17.46 -1.36
C THR A 76 -0.72 -18.78 -2.03
N ARG A 77 -0.73 -18.78 -3.36
CA ARG A 77 -0.78 -20.00 -4.18
C ARG A 77 0.26 -19.89 -5.29
N GLN A 78 1.17 -20.85 -5.34
CA GLN A 78 2.22 -20.88 -6.35
C GLN A 78 1.72 -21.56 -7.61
N GLY A 79 2.24 -21.16 -8.75
CA GLY A 79 2.00 -21.77 -10.04
C GLY A 79 3.20 -21.61 -10.98
N THR A 80 3.16 -22.33 -12.08
CA THR A 80 4.14 -22.22 -13.16
C THR A 80 3.41 -22.02 -14.47
N ALA A 81 3.82 -21.03 -15.25
CA ALA A 81 3.22 -20.72 -16.54
C ALA A 81 4.23 -20.90 -17.67
N THR A 82 3.75 -21.38 -18.82
CA THR A 82 4.52 -21.37 -20.06
C THR A 82 3.88 -20.36 -21.01
N ILE A 83 4.52 -19.21 -21.20
CA ILE A 83 4.01 -18.07 -21.97
C ILE A 83 5.01 -17.73 -23.06
N GLY A 84 4.62 -17.83 -24.33
CA GLY A 84 5.49 -17.55 -25.46
C GLY A 84 6.76 -18.40 -25.47
N GLY A 85 6.68 -19.65 -25.01
CA GLY A 85 7.81 -20.57 -24.85
C GLY A 85 8.71 -20.28 -23.64
N ARG A 86 8.41 -19.26 -22.82
CA ARG A 86 9.16 -18.92 -21.59
C ARG A 86 8.49 -19.56 -20.39
N ASN A 87 9.29 -20.04 -19.42
CA ASN A 87 8.78 -20.53 -18.15
C ASN A 87 8.81 -19.42 -17.11
N LEU A 88 7.63 -19.08 -16.59
CA LEU A 88 7.46 -18.09 -15.54
C LEU A 88 7.01 -18.78 -14.25
N MET A 89 7.59 -18.34 -13.14
CA MET A 89 7.03 -18.60 -11.84
C MET A 89 5.86 -17.63 -11.63
N VAL A 90 4.72 -18.15 -11.20
CA VAL A 90 3.53 -17.36 -10.89
C VAL A 90 3.21 -17.50 -9.40
N ILE A 91 2.89 -16.39 -8.75
CA ILE A 91 2.43 -16.39 -7.36
C ILE A 91 1.15 -15.57 -7.31
N ALA A 92 0.05 -16.18 -6.87
CA ALA A 92 -1.18 -15.48 -6.55
C ALA A 92 -1.22 -15.16 -5.06
N THR A 93 -1.62 -13.94 -4.70
CA THR A 93 -1.74 -13.51 -3.30
C THR A 93 -3.09 -12.85 -3.05
N GLY A 94 -3.58 -12.93 -1.82
CA GLY A 94 -4.83 -12.30 -1.41
C GLY A 94 -5.27 -12.67 0.00
N ALA A 95 -6.55 -12.51 0.27
CA ALA A 95 -7.17 -12.91 1.53
C ALA A 95 -7.69 -14.36 1.47
N ARG A 96 -8.30 -14.85 2.55
CA ARG A 96 -8.74 -16.25 2.67
C ARG A 96 -9.60 -16.73 1.51
N THR A 97 -10.44 -15.88 0.93
CA THR A 97 -11.43 -16.25 -0.09
C THR A 97 -11.28 -15.49 -1.42
N ILE A 98 -10.31 -14.57 -1.52
CA ILE A 98 -10.16 -13.70 -2.68
C ILE A 98 -8.69 -13.50 -3.01
N VAL A 99 -8.37 -13.53 -4.30
CA VAL A 99 -7.09 -13.18 -4.88
C VAL A 99 -7.11 -11.70 -5.25
N SER A 100 -6.03 -11.00 -4.94
CA SER A 100 -5.90 -9.56 -5.19
C SER A 100 -4.76 -9.24 -6.15
N ASN A 101 -3.70 -10.04 -6.13
CA ASN A 101 -2.51 -9.82 -6.96
C ASN A 101 -2.01 -11.12 -7.61
N LEU A 102 -1.47 -10.97 -8.82
CA LEU A 102 -0.74 -12.02 -9.53
C LEU A 102 0.67 -11.52 -9.86
N TYR A 103 1.66 -12.22 -9.35
CA TYR A 103 3.08 -11.98 -9.59
C TYR A 103 3.58 -12.98 -10.62
N PHE A 104 4.24 -12.49 -11.67
CA PHE A 104 4.94 -13.31 -12.65
C PHE A 104 6.41 -12.98 -12.58
N ARG A 105 7.26 -13.99 -12.44
CA ARG A 105 8.72 -13.80 -12.46
C ARG A 105 9.29 -14.55 -13.66
N ASN A 106 9.88 -13.80 -14.57
CA ASN A 106 10.61 -14.37 -15.70
C ASN A 106 12.04 -14.64 -15.25
N MET A 107 12.44 -15.91 -15.34
CA MET A 107 13.80 -16.37 -14.99
C MET A 107 14.68 -16.53 -16.24
N THR A 108 14.16 -16.18 -17.41
CA THR A 108 14.79 -16.40 -18.72
C THR A 108 14.95 -15.07 -19.48
N ALA A 109 15.08 -15.13 -20.80
CA ALA A 109 15.18 -13.93 -21.64
C ALA A 109 13.97 -13.00 -21.42
N PRO A 110 14.18 -11.69 -21.20
CA PRO A 110 13.10 -10.77 -20.91
C PRO A 110 12.14 -10.61 -22.10
N PHE A 111 10.87 -10.35 -21.83
CA PHE A 111 9.88 -9.86 -22.80
C PHE A 111 10.24 -8.44 -23.25
N GLY A 112 10.63 -7.59 -22.29
CA GLY A 112 10.92 -6.19 -22.48
C GLY A 112 9.69 -5.32 -22.24
N GLU A 113 9.85 -4.31 -21.37
CA GLU A 113 8.77 -3.40 -20.97
C GLU A 113 8.06 -2.76 -22.18
N ALA A 114 8.82 -2.23 -23.14
CA ALA A 114 8.25 -1.57 -24.31
C ALA A 114 7.38 -2.51 -25.17
N ALA A 115 7.80 -3.76 -25.30
CA ALA A 115 7.08 -4.76 -26.07
C ALA A 115 5.78 -5.18 -25.37
N VAL A 116 5.82 -5.39 -24.05
CA VAL A 116 4.61 -5.70 -23.24
C VAL A 116 3.61 -4.54 -23.27
N VAL A 117 4.07 -3.29 -23.13
CA VAL A 117 3.21 -2.11 -23.21
C VAL A 117 2.58 -1.95 -24.60
N ALA A 118 3.35 -2.24 -25.67
CA ALA A 118 2.82 -2.23 -27.03
C ALA A 118 1.72 -3.30 -27.22
N ALA A 119 1.95 -4.53 -26.76
CA ALA A 119 0.96 -5.61 -26.81
C ALA A 119 -0.32 -5.27 -26.00
N LEU A 120 -0.20 -4.64 -24.83
CA LEU A 120 -1.34 -4.16 -24.05
C LEU A 120 -2.20 -3.16 -24.84
N LYS A 121 -1.57 -2.20 -25.52
CA LYS A 121 -2.27 -1.23 -26.38
C LYS A 121 -2.99 -1.92 -27.54
N GLN A 122 -2.32 -2.85 -28.21
CA GLN A 122 -2.91 -3.66 -29.29
C GLN A 122 -4.11 -4.49 -28.80
N ALA A 123 -4.07 -4.97 -27.56
CA ALA A 123 -5.17 -5.71 -26.94
C ALA A 123 -6.37 -4.84 -26.49
N GLY A 124 -6.28 -3.52 -26.67
CA GLY A 124 -7.35 -2.56 -26.40
C GLY A 124 -7.31 -1.91 -25.01
N PHE A 125 -6.15 -1.90 -24.35
CA PHE A 125 -5.95 -1.16 -23.09
C PHE A 125 -5.37 0.24 -23.34
N SER A 126 -5.89 1.23 -22.60
CA SER A 126 -5.08 2.42 -22.25
C SER A 126 -4.01 2.00 -21.24
N THR A 127 -2.79 2.52 -21.41
CA THR A 127 -1.61 2.18 -20.61
C THR A 127 -0.92 3.45 -20.13
N ASP A 128 -1.55 4.13 -19.19
CA ASP A 128 -1.03 5.37 -18.63
C ASP A 128 0.03 5.05 -17.56
N LEU A 129 1.25 5.56 -17.72
CA LEU A 129 2.32 5.39 -16.74
C LEU A 129 1.98 6.19 -15.47
N ALA A 130 1.53 5.50 -14.43
CA ALA A 130 1.02 6.08 -13.20
C ALA A 130 2.10 6.25 -12.12
N ARG A 131 3.15 5.41 -12.14
CA ARG A 131 4.31 5.53 -11.25
C ARG A 131 5.56 5.03 -11.93
N CYS A 132 6.68 5.69 -11.67
CA CYS A 132 7.95 5.45 -12.34
C CYS A 132 9.14 5.73 -11.40
N PRO A 133 10.32 5.14 -11.65
CA PRO A 133 11.50 5.42 -10.86
C PRO A 133 11.97 6.87 -10.98
N VAL A 134 12.49 7.41 -9.86
CA VAL A 134 13.23 8.68 -9.87
C VAL A 134 14.62 8.49 -10.47
N LYS A 135 15.18 9.56 -11.03
CA LYS A 135 16.53 9.55 -11.61
C LYS A 135 17.58 9.07 -10.60
N ASN A 136 18.49 8.20 -11.04
CA ASN A 136 19.57 7.61 -10.24
C ASN A 136 19.10 6.84 -8.98
N GLY A 137 17.80 6.57 -8.85
CA GLY A 137 17.28 5.71 -7.80
C GLY A 137 17.61 4.23 -8.08
N ILE A 138 17.70 3.43 -7.02
CA ILE A 138 17.75 1.97 -7.13
C ILE A 138 16.39 1.35 -7.49
N GLY A 139 15.35 2.17 -7.67
CA GLY A 139 14.01 1.74 -8.09
C GLY A 139 14.03 1.21 -9.52
N GLY A 140 13.41 0.05 -9.74
CA GLY A 140 13.46 -0.67 -11.01
C GLY A 140 12.10 -0.99 -11.62
N THR A 141 11.02 -0.39 -11.09
CA THR A 141 9.65 -0.77 -11.45
C THR A 141 8.87 0.42 -12.00
N ASN A 142 8.15 0.20 -13.09
CA ASN A 142 7.14 1.12 -13.64
C ASN A 142 5.74 0.55 -13.39
N TRP A 143 4.75 1.38 -13.09
CA TRP A 143 3.34 0.97 -12.91
C TRP A 143 2.48 1.62 -13.98
N TYR A 144 1.82 0.78 -14.77
CA TYR A 144 0.88 1.20 -15.80
C TYR A 144 -0.55 0.99 -15.31
N ARG A 145 -1.34 2.06 -15.33
CA ARG A 145 -2.78 1.98 -15.15
C ARG A 145 -3.38 1.38 -16.42
N LEU A 146 -4.14 0.30 -16.25
CA LEU A 146 -4.82 -0.41 -17.32
C LEU A 146 -6.31 -0.07 -17.30
N LYS A 147 -6.82 0.47 -18.41
CA LYS A 147 -8.24 0.76 -18.62
C LYS A 147 -8.70 0.24 -19.97
N SER A 148 -9.85 -0.42 -20.00
CA SER A 148 -10.53 -0.82 -21.24
C SER A 148 -12.04 -0.82 -21.01
N THR A 149 -12.83 -0.69 -22.06
CA THR A 149 -14.31 -0.77 -21.98
C THR A 149 -14.80 -2.18 -21.63
N SER A 150 -14.00 -3.18 -21.96
CA SER A 150 -14.31 -4.61 -21.84
C SER A 150 -13.83 -5.27 -20.53
N THR A 151 -13.06 -4.56 -19.71
CA THR A 151 -12.43 -5.10 -18.49
C THR A 151 -12.71 -4.20 -17.29
N ASN A 152 -12.51 -4.74 -16.08
CA ASN A 152 -12.31 -3.94 -14.88
C ASN A 152 -10.96 -3.20 -14.99
N PRO A 153 -10.81 -2.06 -14.32
CA PRO A 153 -9.54 -1.37 -14.19
C PRO A 153 -8.55 -2.18 -13.35
N GLY A 154 -7.27 -1.98 -13.61
CA GLY A 154 -6.18 -2.59 -12.84
C GLY A 154 -4.86 -1.88 -13.07
N TYR A 155 -3.80 -2.39 -12.45
CA TYR A 155 -2.43 -1.94 -12.67
C TYR A 155 -1.54 -3.11 -13.03
N LEU A 156 -0.68 -2.89 -14.02
CA LEU A 156 0.45 -3.77 -14.28
C LEU A 156 1.73 -3.04 -13.85
N SER A 157 2.39 -3.56 -12.83
CA SER A 157 3.77 -3.18 -12.53
C SER A 157 4.73 -4.04 -13.33
N ILE A 158 5.74 -3.42 -13.94
CA ILE A 158 6.80 -4.07 -14.70
C ILE A 158 8.12 -3.71 -14.01
N GLN A 159 8.75 -4.70 -13.41
CA GLN A 159 10.05 -4.59 -12.78
C GLN A 159 11.12 -5.01 -13.79
N SER A 160 12.04 -4.12 -14.12
CA SER A 160 13.18 -4.36 -15.02
C SER A 160 14.53 -4.48 -14.29
N SER A 161 14.56 -4.21 -12.98
CA SER A 161 15.76 -4.32 -12.14
C SER A 161 15.44 -4.81 -10.73
N CYS A 162 16.25 -5.75 -10.25
CA CYS A 162 16.19 -6.35 -8.93
C CYS A 162 17.52 -6.08 -8.23
N ASN A 163 17.54 -5.13 -7.28
CA ASN A 163 18.75 -4.73 -6.55
C ASN A 163 19.92 -4.35 -7.49
N GLY A 164 19.63 -3.61 -8.56
CA GLY A 164 20.61 -3.17 -9.54
C GLY A 164 21.02 -4.22 -10.57
N ARG A 165 20.47 -5.43 -10.52
CA ARG A 165 20.67 -6.48 -11.53
C ARG A 165 19.49 -6.54 -12.50
N PRO A 166 19.72 -6.76 -13.80
CA PRO A 166 18.64 -7.01 -14.75
C PRO A 166 17.77 -8.17 -14.26
N CYS A 167 16.47 -7.94 -14.18
CA CYS A 167 15.48 -8.97 -13.93
C CYS A 167 14.18 -8.56 -14.60
N GLU A 168 13.25 -9.50 -14.76
CA GLU A 168 11.93 -9.16 -15.25
C GLU A 168 10.84 -9.79 -14.38
N GLY A 169 10.02 -8.92 -13.81
CA GLY A 169 8.88 -9.29 -12.99
C GLY A 169 7.65 -8.47 -13.39
N PHE A 170 6.49 -9.09 -13.30
CA PHE A 170 5.21 -8.45 -13.53
C PHE A 170 4.35 -8.62 -12.29
N THR A 171 3.61 -7.58 -11.90
CA THR A 171 2.56 -7.70 -10.89
C THR A 171 1.30 -7.10 -11.44
N LEU A 172 0.27 -7.92 -11.56
CA LEU A 172 -1.07 -7.49 -11.92
C LEU A 172 -1.88 -7.31 -10.63
N THR A 173 -2.32 -6.09 -10.38
CA THR A 173 -3.22 -5.74 -9.27
C THR A 173 -4.58 -5.34 -9.83
N GLN A 174 -5.65 -5.88 -9.27
CA GLN A 174 -7.02 -5.51 -9.63
C GLN A 174 -7.48 -4.25 -8.87
N GLY A 175 -8.27 -3.38 -9.52
CA GLY A 175 -8.84 -2.19 -8.88
C GLY A 175 -8.39 -0.86 -9.48
N GLU A 176 -8.97 0.24 -8.98
CA GLU A 176 -8.72 1.60 -9.48
C GLU A 176 -7.58 2.33 -8.79
N ASP A 177 -7.24 1.88 -7.58
CA ASP A 177 -6.23 2.50 -6.74
C ASP A 177 -4.84 1.97 -7.03
N LEU A 178 -3.89 2.90 -7.18
CA LEU A 178 -2.49 2.56 -7.38
C LEU A 178 -1.98 1.88 -6.10
N PRO A 179 -1.30 0.72 -6.18
CA PRO A 179 -0.79 0.03 -5.00
C PRO A 179 0.04 0.97 -4.13
N ARG A 180 -0.15 0.95 -2.82
CA ARG A 180 0.59 1.84 -1.90
C ARG A 180 2.07 1.44 -1.86
N LEU A 181 2.95 2.43 -1.78
CA LEU A 181 4.38 2.19 -1.58
C LEU A 181 4.67 1.93 -0.11
N GLN A 182 5.66 1.08 0.15
CA GLN A 182 6.27 1.01 1.47
C GLN A 182 7.02 2.32 1.79
N PRO A 183 7.20 2.69 3.07
CA PRO A 183 7.90 3.91 3.49
C PRO A 183 9.27 4.11 2.83
N ASN A 184 10.08 3.06 2.79
CA ASN A 184 11.42 3.06 2.18
C ASN A 184 11.39 3.19 0.64
N GLN A 185 10.25 2.92 0.00
CA GLN A 185 10.05 3.04 -1.44
C GLN A 185 9.56 4.42 -1.87
N LEU A 186 8.99 5.22 -0.97
CA LEU A 186 8.46 6.56 -1.29
C LEU A 186 9.49 7.47 -1.96
N ARG A 187 10.76 7.34 -1.55
CA ARG A 187 11.87 8.12 -2.10
C ARG A 187 12.36 7.63 -3.47
N LEU A 188 12.01 6.40 -3.85
CA LEU A 188 12.53 5.72 -5.05
C LEU A 188 11.66 5.94 -6.28
N TYR A 189 10.42 6.37 -6.09
CA TYR A 189 9.42 6.44 -7.14
C TYR A 189 8.74 7.81 -7.18
N SER A 190 8.26 8.18 -8.36
CA SER A 190 7.46 9.36 -8.64
C SER A 190 6.11 8.95 -9.21
N GLU A 191 5.07 9.71 -8.91
CA GLU A 191 3.75 9.61 -9.57
C GLU A 191 3.58 10.70 -10.66
N GLN A 192 4.61 11.54 -10.86
CA GLN A 192 4.69 12.55 -11.91
C GLN A 192 5.57 12.00 -13.04
N CYS A 193 5.00 11.13 -13.85
CA CYS A 193 5.76 10.38 -14.86
C CYS A 193 5.77 11.03 -16.25
N SER A 194 5.00 12.09 -16.46
CA SER A 194 5.10 12.94 -17.64
C SER A 194 6.34 13.85 -17.54
N GLY A 195 6.96 14.16 -18.68
CA GLY A 195 8.17 14.99 -18.73
C GLY A 195 9.48 14.21 -18.74
N THR A 196 10.60 14.89 -18.49
CA THR A 196 11.92 14.25 -18.54
C THR A 196 12.21 13.46 -17.27
N VAL A 197 13.03 12.42 -17.36
CA VAL A 197 13.44 11.62 -16.18
C VAL A 197 14.08 12.49 -15.09
N SER A 198 14.75 13.58 -15.48
CA SER A 198 15.40 14.51 -14.55
C SER A 198 14.41 15.33 -13.72
N ASP A 199 13.16 15.49 -14.17
CA ASP A 199 12.15 16.31 -13.49
C ASP A 199 11.34 15.51 -12.46
N ARG A 200 11.49 14.18 -12.45
CA ARG A 200 10.73 13.28 -11.58
C ARG A 200 11.11 13.49 -10.11
N LYS A 201 10.16 13.99 -9.34
CA LYS A 201 10.31 14.15 -7.88
C LYS A 201 9.81 12.90 -7.15
N PRO A 202 10.49 12.45 -6.08
CA PRO A 202 10.00 11.36 -5.27
C PRO A 202 8.59 11.62 -4.72
N VAL A 203 7.80 10.57 -4.50
CA VAL A 203 6.50 10.68 -3.80
C VAL A 203 6.69 11.33 -2.44
N SER A 204 7.73 10.92 -1.71
CA SER A 204 8.19 11.62 -0.52
C SER A 204 9.66 11.30 -0.24
N THR A 205 10.40 12.28 0.26
CA THR A 205 11.75 12.08 0.82
C THR A 205 11.75 11.89 2.32
N VAL A 206 10.59 12.05 2.97
CA VAL A 206 10.40 11.91 4.41
C VAL A 206 9.55 10.67 4.66
N MET A 207 9.85 9.90 5.71
CA MET A 207 9.06 8.72 6.02
C MET A 207 7.78 9.10 6.83
N PRO A 208 6.65 8.37 6.66
CA PRO A 208 5.42 8.67 7.38
C PRO A 208 5.59 8.75 8.90
N HIS A 209 6.30 7.79 9.49
CA HIS A 209 6.58 7.77 10.93
C HIS A 209 7.47 8.93 11.41
N GLU A 210 8.31 9.52 10.54
CA GLU A 210 9.08 10.73 10.87
C GLU A 210 8.16 11.95 10.96
N GLN A 211 7.20 12.07 10.02
CA GLN A 211 6.21 13.15 10.04
C GLN A 211 5.24 13.02 11.22
N LEU A 212 4.84 11.79 11.55
CA LEU A 212 4.04 11.52 12.74
C LEU A 212 4.81 11.89 14.02
N ALA A 213 6.07 11.48 14.15
CA ALA A 213 6.91 11.88 15.30
C ALA A 213 7.06 13.40 15.39
N GLN A 214 7.28 14.09 14.26
CA GLN A 214 7.35 15.54 14.22
C GLN A 214 6.04 16.20 14.66
N MET A 215 4.89 15.68 14.21
CA MET A 215 3.58 16.17 14.65
C MET A 215 3.35 15.92 16.14
N LEU A 216 3.71 14.75 16.66
CA LEU A 216 3.64 14.45 18.08
C LEU A 216 4.48 15.45 18.90
N VAL A 217 5.70 15.77 18.46
CA VAL A 217 6.55 16.78 19.12
C VAL A 217 5.95 18.18 19.06
N ALA A 218 5.38 18.58 17.92
CA ALA A 218 4.71 19.88 17.78
C ALA A 218 3.49 20.04 18.70
N LEU A 219 2.87 18.92 19.09
CA LEU A 219 1.74 18.86 20.01
C LEU A 219 2.14 18.73 21.48
N LEU A 220 3.43 18.72 21.81
CA LEU A 220 3.86 18.69 23.22
C LEU A 220 3.75 20.07 23.85
N PRO A 221 3.04 20.22 24.99
CA PRO A 221 2.93 21.50 25.67
C PRO A 221 4.32 22.04 26.03
N PRO A 222 4.61 23.34 25.81
CA PRO A 222 5.91 23.91 26.13
C PRO A 222 6.17 23.85 27.65
N ALA A 223 7.44 23.72 28.05
CA ALA A 223 7.84 23.66 29.46
C ALA A 223 7.34 24.88 30.27
N THR A 224 7.28 26.05 29.63
CA THR A 224 6.76 27.30 30.18
C THR A 224 5.45 27.70 29.50
N GLY A 225 4.49 28.21 30.26
CA GLY A 225 3.17 28.62 29.75
C GLY A 225 2.03 27.67 30.16
N PRO A 226 0.85 27.77 29.51
CA PRO A 226 -0.30 26.93 29.82
C PRO A 226 0.03 25.43 29.74
N ALA A 227 -0.54 24.64 30.64
CA ALA A 227 -0.32 23.19 30.67
C ALA A 227 -0.99 22.45 29.51
N LEU A 228 -2.04 23.04 28.94
CA LEU A 228 -2.86 22.48 27.86
C LEU A 228 -3.22 23.58 26.85
N TYR A 229 -3.60 23.18 25.65
CA TYR A 229 -4.03 24.09 24.59
C TYR A 229 -5.53 24.33 24.63
N ASP A 230 -5.94 25.53 24.23
CA ASP A 230 -7.32 25.74 23.84
C ASP A 230 -7.60 25.12 22.46
N TRP A 231 -8.88 24.95 22.15
CA TRP A 231 -9.32 24.38 20.88
C TRP A 231 -8.93 25.22 19.64
N LYS A 232 -8.69 26.52 19.82
CA LYS A 232 -8.29 27.43 18.72
C LYS A 232 -6.81 27.32 18.38
N THR A 233 -6.00 26.89 19.33
CA THR A 233 -4.55 26.72 19.19
C THR A 233 -4.20 25.41 18.48
N LEU A 234 -5.00 24.35 18.69
CA LEU A 234 -4.76 23.02 18.12
C LEU A 234 -4.51 23.01 16.58
N PRO A 235 -5.33 23.69 15.75
CA PRO A 235 -5.07 23.74 14.30
C PRO A 235 -3.74 24.40 13.91
N ASN A 236 -3.23 25.32 14.72
CA ASN A 236 -1.95 26.00 14.45
C ASN A 236 -0.74 25.10 14.78
N LEU A 237 -0.87 24.22 15.78
CA LEU A 237 0.18 23.28 16.16
C LEU A 237 0.28 22.11 15.19
N ALA A 238 -0.88 21.59 14.77
CA ALA A 238 -0.99 20.55 13.75
C ALA A 238 -1.39 21.17 12.40
N SER A 239 -0.58 22.10 11.89
CA SER A 239 -0.93 22.90 10.70
C SER A 239 -1.10 22.09 9.41
N SER A 240 -0.56 20.87 9.35
CA SER A 240 -0.77 19.95 8.23
C SER A 240 -2.06 19.13 8.36
N ALA A 241 -2.78 19.23 9.48
CA ALA A 241 -4.04 18.55 9.69
C ALA A 241 -5.22 19.41 9.20
N GLN A 242 -6.19 18.75 8.58
CA GLN A 242 -7.48 19.33 8.26
C GLN A 242 -8.47 18.96 9.37
N TRP A 243 -8.90 19.95 10.15
CA TRP A 243 -9.91 19.77 11.21
C TRP A 243 -11.32 20.07 10.68
N PHE A 244 -12.32 19.33 11.14
CA PHE A 244 -13.69 19.42 10.66
C PHE A 244 -14.63 20.02 11.70
N GLY A 245 -15.19 21.19 11.37
CA GLY A 245 -16.19 21.87 12.20
C GLY A 245 -15.61 22.50 13.46
N ALA A 246 -16.44 22.59 14.50
CA ALA A 246 -16.09 23.13 15.81
C ALA A 246 -16.17 22.03 16.89
N PRO A 247 -15.46 22.20 18.03
CA PRO A 247 -15.54 21.27 19.15
C PRO A 247 -16.98 21.09 19.62
N LYS A 248 -17.42 19.85 19.78
CA LYS A 248 -18.78 19.50 20.20
C LYS A 248 -18.77 18.38 21.20
N LYS A 249 -19.85 18.23 21.97
CA LYS A 249 -20.03 17.06 22.82
C LYS A 249 -20.27 15.80 21.96
N GLY A 250 -19.67 14.70 22.35
CA GLY A 250 -19.86 13.38 21.76
C GLY A 250 -19.60 12.27 22.78
N ASP A 251 -20.05 11.06 22.48
CA ASP A 251 -19.74 9.87 23.28
C ASP A 251 -18.44 9.23 22.78
N LEU A 252 -17.43 9.19 23.66
CA LEU A 252 -16.12 8.56 23.41
C LEU A 252 -15.91 7.29 24.26
N SER A 253 -16.98 6.69 24.76
CA SER A 253 -16.95 5.44 25.54
C SER A 253 -16.17 4.32 24.83
N TYR A 254 -16.29 4.22 23.50
CA TYR A 254 -15.56 3.25 22.68
C TYR A 254 -14.03 3.42 22.67
N LYS A 255 -13.52 4.62 22.98
CA LYS A 255 -12.08 4.88 23.19
C LYS A 255 -11.68 4.85 24.67
N GLY A 256 -12.64 4.67 25.60
CA GLY A 256 -12.41 4.76 27.04
C GLY A 256 -11.98 6.15 27.49
N ASP A 257 -12.33 7.19 26.73
CA ASP A 257 -11.97 8.58 27.04
C ASP A 257 -13.06 9.24 27.89
N PRO A 258 -12.75 9.73 29.11
CA PRO A 258 -13.73 10.42 29.93
C PRO A 258 -14.09 11.82 29.42
N ASN A 259 -13.41 12.34 28.40
CA ASN A 259 -13.57 13.70 27.92
C ASN A 259 -14.70 13.79 26.87
N PRO A 260 -15.80 14.50 27.15
CA PRO A 260 -16.98 14.49 26.29
C PRO A 260 -16.87 15.46 25.11
N TRP A 261 -15.94 16.42 25.12
CA TRP A 261 -15.77 17.36 24.00
C TRP A 261 -14.79 16.81 23.01
N MET A 262 -15.13 16.88 21.72
CA MET A 262 -14.33 16.31 20.65
C MET A 262 -14.29 17.18 19.40
N LEU A 263 -13.20 17.06 18.65
CA LEU A 263 -12.99 17.60 17.32
C LEU A 263 -12.32 16.53 16.45
N THR A 264 -12.83 16.30 15.25
CA THR A 264 -12.26 15.32 14.32
C THR A 264 -11.48 16.02 13.22
N GLY A 265 -10.51 15.31 12.65
CA GLY A 265 -9.73 15.79 11.54
C GLY A 265 -9.08 14.65 10.77
N THR A 266 -8.32 15.00 9.75
CA THR A 266 -7.44 14.09 9.02
C THR A 266 -6.10 14.75 8.76
N VAL A 267 -5.06 13.94 8.60
CA VAL A 267 -3.76 14.38 8.13
C VAL A 267 -3.22 13.35 7.15
N THR A 268 -2.39 13.79 6.20
CA THR A 268 -1.71 12.89 5.28
C THR A 268 -0.20 12.92 5.53
N PHE A 269 0.36 11.78 5.93
CA PHE A 269 1.79 11.59 6.08
C PHE A 269 2.33 10.80 4.89
N SER A 270 2.98 11.50 3.96
CA SER A 270 3.63 10.92 2.78
C SER A 270 2.73 9.93 2.03
N GLY A 271 1.48 10.36 1.77
CA GLY A 271 0.45 9.57 1.07
C GLY A 271 -0.41 8.67 1.97
N ARG A 272 -0.11 8.55 3.27
CA ARG A 272 -0.93 7.79 4.22
C ARG A 272 -1.90 8.72 4.95
N GLN A 273 -3.19 8.49 4.77
CA GLN A 273 -4.22 9.22 5.51
C GLN A 273 -4.34 8.66 6.93
N VAL A 274 -4.26 9.54 7.92
CA VAL A 274 -4.47 9.26 9.33
C VAL A 274 -5.69 10.05 9.80
N SER A 275 -6.60 9.36 10.48
CA SER A 275 -7.75 10.00 11.13
C SER A 275 -7.30 10.57 12.46
N LEU A 276 -7.72 11.80 12.73
CA LEU A 276 -7.45 12.49 13.98
C LEU A 276 -8.73 12.65 14.77
N LEU A 277 -8.60 12.48 16.08
CA LEU A 277 -9.65 12.81 17.04
C LEU A 277 -8.98 13.50 18.23
N ALA A 278 -9.30 14.76 18.46
CA ALA A 278 -8.93 15.46 19.68
C ALA A 278 -10.11 15.43 20.66
N SER A 279 -9.84 15.23 21.94
CA SER A 279 -10.84 15.26 23.01
C SER A 279 -10.39 16.15 24.18
N GLY A 280 -11.34 16.62 24.98
CA GLY A 280 -11.02 17.38 26.19
C GLY A 280 -12.22 17.96 26.93
N SER A 281 -12.00 19.13 27.52
CA SER A 281 -13.01 19.92 28.25
C SER A 281 -13.67 20.94 27.32
N PRO A 282 -14.67 21.72 27.79
CA PRO A 282 -15.24 22.80 27.00
C PRO A 282 -14.21 23.82 26.49
N THR A 283 -13.06 23.96 27.17
CA THR A 283 -12.08 25.02 26.91
C THR A 283 -10.71 24.50 26.51
N GLN A 284 -10.39 23.22 26.76
CA GLN A 284 -9.03 22.70 26.60
C GLN A 284 -9.03 21.33 25.93
N VAL A 285 -8.01 21.11 25.11
CA VAL A 285 -7.65 19.80 24.54
C VAL A 285 -6.83 19.02 25.56
N LYS A 286 -7.14 17.73 25.73
CA LYS A 286 -6.44 16.83 26.68
C LYS A 286 -5.85 15.61 26.00
N THR A 287 -6.57 15.02 25.05
CA THR A 287 -6.12 13.83 24.34
C THR A 287 -6.18 14.06 22.85
N ILE A 288 -5.21 13.50 22.12
CA ILE A 288 -5.20 13.50 20.65
C ILE A 288 -4.92 12.07 20.19
N TYR A 289 -5.85 11.52 19.42
CA TYR A 289 -5.78 10.20 18.82
C TYR A 289 -5.35 10.31 17.37
N PHE A 290 -4.47 9.40 16.96
CA PHE A 290 -4.02 9.17 15.60
C PHE A 290 -4.41 7.74 15.25
N ASP A 291 -5.37 7.59 14.36
CA ASP A 291 -5.90 6.31 13.96
C ASP A 291 -5.61 6.10 12.48
N GLU A 292 -4.67 5.21 12.19
CA GLU A 292 -4.37 4.84 10.83
C GLU A 292 -5.20 3.62 10.43
N SER A 293 -6.14 3.84 9.51
CA SER A 293 -6.97 2.78 8.92
C SER A 293 -6.25 1.95 7.85
N GLY A 294 -4.91 1.97 7.84
CA GLY A 294 -4.05 1.40 6.81
C GLY A 294 -3.06 0.37 7.35
N GLN A 295 -2.40 -0.33 6.44
CA GLN A 295 -1.35 -1.28 6.77
C GLN A 295 -0.14 -0.55 7.36
N HIS A 296 0.17 -0.84 8.63
CA HIS A 296 1.43 -0.45 9.25
C HIS A 296 2.58 -1.25 8.61
N PRO A 297 3.50 -0.60 7.89
CA PRO A 297 4.64 -1.26 7.28
C PRO A 297 5.56 -1.80 8.37
N SER A 298 6.14 -2.98 8.16
CA SER A 298 7.19 -3.48 9.04
C SER A 298 8.39 -2.53 9.04
N GLY A 299 8.94 -2.24 10.22
CA GLY A 299 10.17 -1.45 10.38
C GLY A 299 10.00 0.06 10.60
N GLU A 300 8.78 0.56 10.81
CA GLU A 300 8.59 1.92 11.32
C GLU A 300 8.78 1.97 12.85
N ASP A 301 9.46 3.01 13.33
CA ASP A 301 9.76 3.21 14.75
C ASP A 301 9.55 4.67 15.16
N VAL A 302 8.30 5.04 15.44
CA VAL A 302 7.94 6.39 15.90
C VAL A 302 8.64 6.72 17.22
N LEU A 303 8.75 5.75 18.14
CA LEU A 303 9.37 5.97 19.45
C LEU A 303 10.87 6.25 19.33
N GLY A 304 11.59 5.50 18.50
CA GLY A 304 12.97 5.80 18.14
C GLY A 304 13.13 7.17 17.50
N ARG A 305 12.20 7.59 16.63
CA ARG A 305 12.22 8.95 16.08
C ARG A 305 12.02 10.04 17.13
N LEU A 306 11.09 9.86 18.07
CA LEU A 306 10.94 10.79 19.19
C LEU A 306 12.24 10.92 19.99
N ARG A 307 12.93 9.80 20.25
CA ARG A 307 14.26 9.81 20.91
C ARG A 307 15.29 10.60 20.12
N THR A 308 15.38 10.39 18.80
CA THR A 308 16.30 11.16 17.95
C THR A 308 15.96 12.65 17.89
N GLN A 309 14.71 13.04 18.16
CA GLN A 309 14.27 14.43 18.26
C GLN A 309 14.47 15.03 19.68
N GLY A 310 15.21 14.32 20.55
CA GLY A 310 15.58 14.80 21.89
C GLY A 310 14.52 14.59 22.96
N GLN A 311 13.54 13.72 22.72
CA GLN A 311 12.58 13.29 23.75
C GLN A 311 13.14 12.09 24.52
N ASP A 312 12.99 12.09 25.83
CA ASP A 312 13.20 10.89 26.65
C ASP A 312 11.88 10.09 26.68
N VAL A 313 11.90 8.91 26.07
CA VAL A 313 10.75 8.02 25.88
C VAL A 313 10.96 6.76 26.69
N ARG A 314 10.20 6.62 27.78
CA ARG A 314 10.29 5.50 28.73
C ARG A 314 8.99 4.73 28.81
N LEU A 315 9.09 3.41 28.78
CA LEU A 315 7.92 2.54 28.97
C LEU A 315 7.35 2.76 30.37
N ALA A 316 6.09 3.15 30.45
CA ALA A 316 5.38 3.45 31.70
C ALA A 316 4.43 2.33 32.11
N ARG A 317 3.80 1.65 31.13
CA ARG A 317 2.89 0.52 31.37
C ARG A 317 2.73 -0.31 30.11
N CYS A 318 2.87 -1.62 30.21
CA CYS A 318 2.47 -2.51 29.13
C CYS A 318 0.99 -2.87 29.24
N GLY A 319 0.34 -2.88 28.09
CA GLY A 319 -0.99 -3.46 27.96
C GLY A 319 -0.96 -4.99 28.16
N PRO A 320 -2.12 -5.63 28.04
CA PRO A 320 -2.23 -7.09 28.14
C PRO A 320 -1.25 -7.77 27.18
N VAL A 321 -0.51 -8.77 27.69
CA VAL A 321 0.38 -9.62 26.89
C VAL A 321 -0.43 -10.76 26.29
N TYR A 322 -0.06 -11.24 25.10
CA TYR A 322 -0.74 -12.32 24.36
C TYR A 322 -2.15 -12.00 23.85
N THR A 323 -2.44 -10.72 23.60
CA THR A 323 -3.65 -10.29 22.89
C THR A 323 -3.35 -9.91 21.45
N GLU A 324 -4.38 -9.90 20.60
CA GLU A 324 -4.30 -9.43 19.21
C GLU A 324 -3.83 -7.98 19.10
N SER A 325 -3.87 -7.21 20.18
CA SER A 325 -3.28 -5.87 20.24
C SER A 325 -2.26 -5.76 21.35
N THR A 326 -1.14 -5.09 21.09
CA THR A 326 -0.23 -4.57 22.12
C THR A 326 -0.59 -3.11 22.39
N ASN A 327 -0.73 -2.74 23.67
CA ASN A 327 -1.17 -1.40 24.07
C ASN A 327 -0.18 -0.82 25.09
N ASN A 328 0.96 -0.34 24.62
CA ASN A 328 2.01 0.15 25.51
C ASN A 328 1.88 1.66 25.73
N TRP A 329 2.02 2.07 26.98
CA TRP A 329 2.07 3.46 27.40
C TRP A 329 3.50 3.86 27.67
N TYR A 330 3.90 5.01 27.14
CA TYR A 330 5.22 5.59 27.28
C TYR A 330 5.09 6.97 27.91
N SER A 331 5.91 7.24 28.92
CA SER A 331 6.16 8.61 29.36
C SER A 331 7.10 9.26 28.37
N VAL A 332 6.71 10.43 27.86
CA VAL A 332 7.53 11.24 26.96
C VAL A 332 7.84 12.55 27.66
N THR A 333 9.13 12.83 27.84
CA THR A 333 9.60 14.02 28.55
C THR A 333 10.73 14.70 27.79
N SER A 334 10.89 16.02 27.97
CA SER A 334 12.10 16.73 27.54
C SER A 334 12.29 17.99 28.39
N VAL A 335 13.45 18.62 28.29
CA VAL A 335 13.68 19.94 28.91
C VAL A 335 12.88 21.07 28.26
N LYS A 336 12.34 20.86 27.05
CA LYS A 336 11.63 21.87 26.25
C LYS A 336 10.11 21.76 26.35
N SER A 337 9.60 20.63 26.83
CA SER A 337 8.17 20.31 26.90
C SER A 337 7.76 19.82 28.28
N ARG A 338 6.47 19.93 28.59
CA ARG A 338 5.88 19.26 29.75
C ARG A 338 5.82 17.75 29.49
N PRO A 339 5.88 16.93 30.56
CA PRO A 339 5.63 15.51 30.45
C PRO A 339 4.27 15.22 29.83
N VAL A 340 4.20 14.17 29.02
CA VAL A 340 2.94 13.62 28.46
C VAL A 340 2.97 12.10 28.55
N MET A 341 1.82 11.47 28.33
CA MET A 341 1.72 10.02 28.14
C MET A 341 1.35 9.74 26.67
N LEU A 342 2.07 8.81 26.05
CA LEU A 342 1.83 8.34 24.68
C LEU A 342 1.45 6.87 24.74
N ARG A 343 0.25 6.50 24.31
CA ARG A 343 -0.06 5.11 23.99
C ARG A 343 0.35 4.83 22.55
N GLN A 344 1.03 3.72 22.33
CA GLN A 344 1.11 3.05 21.04
C GLN A 344 0.25 1.79 21.11
N SER A 345 -0.65 1.63 20.14
CA SER A 345 -1.51 0.47 20.01
C SER A 345 -1.30 -0.19 18.67
N LEU A 346 -0.57 -1.31 18.67
CA LEU A 346 -0.38 -2.15 17.49
C LEU A 346 -1.41 -3.29 17.55
N HIS A 347 -2.30 -3.38 16.57
CA HIS A 347 -3.28 -4.45 16.46
C HIS A 347 -2.97 -5.33 15.25
N TYR A 348 -3.06 -6.64 15.43
CA TYR A 348 -2.92 -7.65 14.39
C TYR A 348 -4.20 -8.46 14.28
N ASP A 349 -4.95 -8.29 13.19
CA ASP A 349 -6.22 -8.99 12.94
C ASP A 349 -6.03 -10.38 12.28
N GLY A 350 -4.81 -10.92 12.31
CA GLY A 350 -4.43 -12.12 11.57
C GLY A 350 -4.13 -11.87 10.09
N LYS A 351 -4.30 -10.63 9.61
CA LYS A 351 -4.04 -10.23 8.23
C LYS A 351 -3.24 -8.94 8.07
N GLN A 352 -3.37 -8.00 8.99
CA GLN A 352 -2.81 -6.66 8.87
C GLN A 352 -2.39 -6.22 10.25
N VAL A 353 -1.25 -5.53 10.31
CA VAL A 353 -0.88 -4.74 11.48
C VAL A 353 -1.46 -3.36 11.26
N SER A 354 -2.30 -2.88 12.17
CA SER A 354 -2.66 -1.48 12.29
C SER A 354 -1.92 -0.87 13.48
N ASP A 355 -1.59 0.42 13.36
CA ASP A 355 -0.93 1.17 14.42
C ASP A 355 -1.73 2.44 14.70
N SER A 356 -1.86 2.76 15.97
CA SER A 356 -2.59 3.92 16.43
C SER A 356 -1.93 4.50 17.67
N TYR A 357 -2.00 5.82 17.78
CA TYR A 357 -1.37 6.56 18.85
C TYR A 357 -2.41 7.37 19.63
N GLU A 358 -2.21 7.48 20.93
CA GLU A 358 -2.99 8.34 21.80
C GLU A 358 -2.03 9.19 22.63
N LEU A 359 -2.05 10.50 22.39
CA LEU A 359 -1.24 11.47 23.12
C LEU A 359 -2.10 12.13 24.20
N ARG A 360 -1.80 11.87 25.48
CA ARG A 360 -2.41 12.51 26.64
C ARG A 360 -1.53 13.64 27.15
N LEU A 361 -1.99 14.86 26.88
CA LEU A 361 -1.29 16.11 27.19
C LEU A 361 -1.26 16.43 28.69
N ASP A 362 -2.17 15.83 29.46
CA ASP A 362 -2.26 16.00 30.92
C ASP A 362 -1.36 15.02 31.70
N ALA A 363 -0.53 14.24 31.00
CA ALA A 363 0.36 13.21 31.56
C ALA A 363 -0.35 12.13 32.39
N THR A 364 -1.66 11.96 32.22
CA THR A 364 -2.42 10.94 32.95
C THR A 364 -2.40 9.60 32.23
N LEU A 365 -2.36 8.51 33.00
CA LEU A 365 -2.69 7.18 32.50
C LEU A 365 -4.18 6.93 32.70
N PRO A 366 -4.88 6.28 31.75
CA PRO A 366 -6.24 5.81 32.02
C PRO A 366 -6.24 4.75 33.11
N LYS A 367 -7.45 4.46 33.64
CA LYS A 367 -7.67 3.38 34.61
C LYS A 367 -6.97 2.10 34.15
N ARG A 368 -6.21 1.50 35.06
CA ARG A 368 -5.43 0.27 34.81
C ARG A 368 -6.37 -0.88 34.44
N ASP A 369 -6.11 -1.55 33.32
CA ASP A 369 -6.71 -2.86 33.05
C ASP A 369 -6.03 -3.87 34.01
N PRO A 370 -6.77 -4.76 34.68
CA PRO A 370 -6.18 -5.77 35.56
C PRO A 370 -5.09 -6.64 34.91
N ARG A 371 -5.08 -6.74 33.58
CA ARG A 371 -4.10 -7.49 32.80
C ARG A 371 -2.87 -6.67 32.40
N ASP A 372 -2.87 -5.36 32.63
CA ASP A 372 -1.70 -4.51 32.40
C ASP A 372 -0.51 -5.01 33.24
N ARG A 373 0.70 -4.71 32.77
CA ARG A 373 1.96 -5.08 33.43
C ARG A 373 2.84 -3.85 33.64
N ASP A 374 3.58 -3.86 34.73
CA ASP A 374 4.60 -2.85 34.98
C ASP A 374 5.86 -3.17 34.14
N PRO A 375 6.64 -2.14 33.74
CA PRO A 375 7.91 -2.33 33.04
C PRO A 375 8.83 -3.33 33.76
N GLY A 376 9.47 -4.23 33.01
CA GLY A 376 10.36 -5.26 33.52
C GLY A 376 9.70 -6.57 33.96
N VAL A 377 8.36 -6.65 33.97
CA VAL A 377 7.62 -7.83 34.46
C VAL A 377 6.98 -8.62 33.31
N GLY A 378 7.16 -9.95 33.31
CA GLY A 378 6.31 -10.88 32.55
C GLY A 378 6.27 -10.65 31.03
N GLY A 379 7.40 -10.29 30.41
CA GLY A 379 7.50 -10.02 28.97
C GLY A 379 7.37 -8.53 28.58
N CYS A 380 7.05 -7.66 29.54
CA CYS A 380 7.09 -6.20 29.37
C CYS A 380 8.54 -5.70 29.44
N LYS A 381 9.26 -5.65 28.31
CA LYS A 381 10.64 -5.17 28.22
C LYS A 381 10.71 -3.82 27.51
N GLU A 382 11.65 -2.98 27.94
CA GLU A 382 11.89 -1.62 27.41
C GLU A 382 12.32 -1.59 25.94
#